data_AF-A0A357CUU0-F1
#
_entry.id   AF-A0A357CUU0-F1
#
_cell.length_a   1.000
_cell.length_b   1.000
_cell.length_c   1.000
_cell.angle_alpha   90.00
_cell.angle_beta   90.00
_cell.angle_gamma   90.00
#
_symmetry.space_group_name_H-M   'P 1'
#
loop_
_entity.id
_entity.type
_entity.pdbx_description
1 polymer ?
#
loop_
_entity_poly.entity_id
_entity_poly.type
_entity_poly.pdbx_seq_one_letter_code
_entity_poly.pdbx_strand_id
1 'polypeptide(L)'
;MKKDAGHNGRKKMNVRKILKSKKVRYGSLSVIFTVSFIAVIIALNLILTAIASNVNLTVDLTQQKLYSISDETKAVVDNLGDDLDITIYFLSDRDLYAADKYTLMVCELAEEYEKLYPGKIRVEYKNIVRDPSFVKEYYDETLTAINPSNVIIKGKYHARVLTLDA
;
A
#
# COMPACT_ATOMS: atom_id res chain seq x y z
N MET A 1 12.62 9.04 78.82
CA MET A 1 11.87 8.27 77.80
C MET A 1 10.42 8.75 77.76
N LYS A 2 10.05 9.60 76.79
CA LYS A 2 8.75 9.61 76.09
C LYS A 2 8.77 10.67 74.97
N LYS A 3 8.07 10.33 73.90
CA LYS A 3 8.21 10.72 72.49
C LYS A 3 7.30 11.88 72.07
N ASP A 4 7.75 12.57 71.01
CA ASP A 4 7.04 13.12 69.84
C ASP A 4 5.88 14.12 70.00
N ALA A 5 6.01 15.26 69.30
CA ALA A 5 5.06 15.65 68.25
C ALA A 5 5.61 16.80 67.39
N GLY A 6 6.11 16.47 66.19
CA GLY A 6 6.46 17.44 65.16
C GLY A 6 5.22 18.09 64.54
N HIS A 7 5.22 19.43 64.44
CA HIS A 7 4.16 20.18 63.78
C HIS A 7 4.52 20.39 62.30
N ASN A 8 4.10 19.47 61.43
CA ASN A 8 4.32 19.57 59.99
C ASN A 8 3.12 20.24 59.30
N GLY A 9 3.13 21.57 59.22
CA GLY A 9 2.12 22.36 58.53
C GLY A 9 2.27 22.27 57.01
N ARG A 10 1.39 21.53 56.33
CA ARG A 10 1.29 21.55 54.86
C ARG A 10 0.88 22.94 54.36
N LYS A 11 1.85 23.67 53.79
CA LYS A 11 1.68 24.97 53.14
C LYS A 11 0.68 24.83 51.98
N LYS A 12 -0.55 25.35 52.12
CA LYS A 12 -1.55 25.35 51.04
C LYS A 12 -1.04 26.17 49.85
N MET A 13 -0.80 25.51 48.72
CA MET A 13 -0.38 26.16 47.47
C MET A 13 -1.51 27.03 46.92
N ASN A 14 -1.23 28.31 46.74
CA ASN A 14 -2.19 29.27 46.20
C ASN A 14 -2.16 29.22 44.66
N VAL A 15 -3.15 28.54 44.05
CA VAL A 15 -3.26 28.28 42.60
C VAL A 15 -3.19 29.57 41.76
N ARG A 16 -3.75 30.68 42.27
CA ARG A 16 -3.68 32.02 41.64
C ARG A 16 -2.26 32.58 41.51
N LYS A 17 -1.34 32.20 42.40
CA LYS A 17 0.06 32.64 42.40
C LYS A 17 0.90 31.82 41.41
N ILE A 18 0.54 30.55 41.21
CA ILE A 18 1.17 29.64 40.25
C ILE A 18 0.85 30.10 38.82
N LEU A 19 -0.42 30.38 38.54
CA LEU A 19 -0.91 30.88 37.24
C LEU A 19 -0.29 32.24 36.84
N LYS A 20 0.11 33.08 37.81
CA LYS A 20 0.76 34.37 37.58
C LYS A 20 2.30 34.30 37.46
N SER A 21 2.90 33.11 37.58
CA SER A 21 4.36 32.97 37.53
C SER A 21 4.89 33.11 36.09
N LYS A 22 6.07 33.76 35.91
CA LYS A 22 6.69 33.91 34.58
C LYS A 22 6.90 32.56 33.88
N LYS A 23 7.19 31.48 34.62
CA LYS A 23 7.30 30.11 34.08
C LYS A 23 6.01 29.61 33.42
N VAL A 24 4.84 29.95 33.97
CA VAL A 24 3.55 29.56 33.37
C VAL A 24 3.23 30.36 32.11
N ARG A 25 3.66 31.63 32.01
CA ARG A 25 3.51 32.43 30.78
C ARG A 25 4.32 31.90 29.60
N TYR A 26 5.56 31.49 29.83
CA TYR A 26 6.38 30.88 28.76
C TYR A 26 5.92 29.45 28.45
N GLY A 27 5.53 28.67 29.47
CA GLY A 27 4.96 27.33 29.29
C GLY A 27 3.60 27.33 28.59
N SER A 28 2.77 28.37 28.80
CA SER A 28 1.45 28.47 28.15
C SER A 28 1.55 28.68 26.65
N LEU A 29 2.59 29.35 26.16
CA LEU A 29 2.80 29.52 24.72
C LEU A 29 3.16 28.18 24.06
N SER A 30 4.02 27.38 24.70
CA SER A 30 4.31 26.02 24.25
C SER A 30 3.07 25.14 24.24
N VAL A 31 2.21 25.23 25.26
CA VAL A 31 0.95 24.48 25.31
C VAL A 31 0.02 24.88 24.16
N ILE A 32 -0.15 26.18 23.89
CA ILE A 32 -0.98 26.65 22.77
C ILE A 32 -0.42 26.16 21.44
N PHE A 33 0.90 26.23 21.25
CA PHE A 33 1.56 25.73 20.05
C PHE A 33 1.35 24.21 19.89
N THR A 34 1.55 23.43 20.94
CA THR A 34 1.32 21.97 20.93
C THR A 34 -0.13 21.64 20.58
N VAL A 35 -1.10 22.33 21.20
CA VAL A 35 -2.53 22.12 20.91
C VAL A 35 -2.85 22.47 19.45
N SER A 36 -2.29 23.57 18.94
CA SER A 36 -2.45 23.98 17.54
C SER A 36 -1.86 22.95 16.58
N PHE A 37 -0.68 22.41 16.89
CA PHE A 37 -0.02 21.39 16.09
C PHE A 37 -0.82 20.08 16.05
N ILE A 38 -1.36 19.64 17.20
CA ILE A 38 -2.26 18.48 17.28
C ILE A 38 -3.52 18.73 16.44
N ALA A 39 -4.11 19.92 16.50
CA ALA A 39 -5.27 20.27 15.71
C ALA A 39 -4.98 20.21 14.19
N VAL A 40 -3.80 20.66 13.76
CA VAL A 40 -3.34 20.53 12.36
C VAL A 40 -3.20 19.07 11.96
N ILE A 41 -2.62 18.21 12.81
CA ILE A 41 -2.51 16.76 12.53
C ILE A 41 -3.90 16.13 12.37
N ILE A 42 -4.84 16.47 13.26
CA ILE A 42 -6.22 15.95 13.18
C ILE A 42 -6.89 16.43 11.89
N ALA A 43 -6.75 17.72 11.54
CA ALA A 43 -7.29 18.27 10.31
C ALA A 43 -6.70 17.59 9.07
N LEU A 44 -5.38 17.37 9.05
CA LEU A 44 -4.70 16.67 7.97
C LEU A 44 -5.21 15.23 7.84
N ASN A 45 -5.38 14.52 8.96
CA ASN A 45 -5.92 13.16 8.96
C ASN A 45 -7.36 13.11 8.43
N LEU A 46 -8.21 14.07 8.79
CA LEU A 46 -9.57 14.19 8.27
C LEU A 46 -9.58 14.44 6.76
N ILE A 47 -8.72 15.35 6.26
CA ILE A 47 -8.60 15.64 4.82
C ILE A 47 -8.11 14.40 4.08
N LEU A 48 -7.04 13.76 4.55
CA LEU A 48 -6.49 12.54 3.93
C LEU A 48 -7.52 11.42 3.91
N THR A 49 -8.28 11.22 5.00
CA THR A 49 -9.33 10.19 5.07
C THR A 49 -10.51 10.51 4.14
N ALA A 50 -10.91 11.78 4.01
CA ALA A 50 -12.00 12.20 3.13
C ALA A 50 -11.64 12.11 1.64
N ILE A 51 -10.37 12.31 1.28
CA ILE A 51 -9.88 12.10 -0.09
C ILE A 51 -9.69 10.61 -0.35
N ALA A 52 -9.08 9.88 0.58
CA ALA A 52 -8.83 8.43 0.44
C ALA A 52 -10.13 7.61 0.31
N SER A 53 -11.25 8.09 0.84
CA SER A 53 -12.55 7.42 0.68
C SER A 53 -13.14 7.56 -0.72
N ASN A 54 -12.66 8.48 -1.54
CA ASN A 54 -13.16 8.74 -2.90
C ASN A 54 -12.09 8.58 -4.00
N VAL A 55 -10.81 8.49 -3.62
CA VAL A 55 -9.66 8.38 -4.53
C VAL A 55 -8.65 7.41 -3.91
N ASN A 56 -8.17 6.41 -4.65
CA ASN A 56 -7.04 5.59 -4.23
C ASN A 56 -5.78 6.47 -4.14
N LEU A 57 -5.53 7.05 -2.97
CA LEU A 57 -4.31 7.81 -2.66
C LEU A 57 -3.13 6.86 -2.40
N THR A 58 -2.82 5.98 -3.35
CA THR A 58 -1.57 5.23 -3.35
C THR A 58 -0.53 6.09 -4.06
N VAL A 59 0.34 6.74 -3.29
CA VAL A 59 1.46 7.50 -3.84
C VAL A 59 2.65 6.55 -3.95
N ASP A 60 3.01 6.19 -5.17
CA ASP A 60 4.26 5.47 -5.43
C ASP A 60 5.45 6.40 -5.10
N LEU A 61 6.16 6.06 -4.02
CA LEU A 61 7.31 6.81 -3.51
C LEU A 61 8.64 6.38 -4.16
N THR A 62 8.61 5.44 -5.10
CA THR A 62 9.80 5.07 -5.86
C THR A 62 10.17 6.18 -6.84
N GLN A 63 11.47 6.41 -7.04
CA GLN A 63 11.96 7.52 -7.87
C GLN A 63 11.41 7.50 -9.31
N GLN A 64 11.05 6.32 -9.81
CA GLN A 64 10.59 6.12 -11.17
C GLN A 64 9.10 5.74 -11.25
N LYS A 65 8.36 5.74 -10.13
CA LYS A 65 6.95 5.34 -10.07
C LYS A 65 6.68 3.95 -10.70
N LEU A 66 7.58 3.00 -10.46
CA LEU A 66 7.63 1.70 -11.14
C LEU A 66 6.46 0.76 -10.84
N TYR A 67 5.68 1.08 -9.80
CA TYR A 67 4.57 0.28 -9.29
C TYR A 67 3.21 0.93 -9.59
N SER A 68 3.20 2.00 -10.39
CA SER A 68 1.98 2.71 -10.77
C SER A 68 1.82 2.77 -12.29
N ILE A 69 0.57 2.65 -12.76
CA ILE A 69 0.23 2.75 -14.18
C ILE A 69 0.16 4.23 -14.57
N SER A 70 0.87 4.60 -15.65
CA SER A 70 0.86 5.98 -16.15
C SER A 70 -0.52 6.38 -16.67
N ASP A 71 -0.84 7.68 -16.62
CA ASP A 71 -2.12 8.19 -17.10
C ASP A 71 -2.29 7.99 -18.61
N GLU A 72 -1.20 8.00 -19.40
CA GLU A 72 -1.29 7.66 -20.83
C GLU A 72 -1.69 6.19 -21.02
N THR A 73 -1.15 5.29 -20.19
CA THR A 73 -1.48 3.87 -20.27
C THR A 73 -2.94 3.62 -19.90
N LYS A 74 -3.44 4.30 -18.86
CA LYS A 74 -4.87 4.25 -18.50
C LYS A 74 -5.74 4.71 -19.66
N ALA A 75 -5.40 5.82 -20.31
CA ALA A 75 -6.16 6.31 -21.46
C ALA A 75 -6.20 5.28 -22.61
N VAL A 76 -5.09 4.57 -22.87
CA VAL A 76 -5.06 3.50 -23.88
C VAL A 76 -5.96 2.33 -23.47
N VAL A 77 -5.88 1.89 -22.22
CA VAL A 77 -6.67 0.76 -21.71
C VAL A 77 -8.17 1.09 -21.67
N ASP A 78 -8.54 2.30 -21.26
CA ASP A 78 -9.93 2.77 -21.20
C ASP A 78 -10.59 2.79 -22.58
N ASN A 79 -9.83 3.10 -23.64
CA ASN A 79 -10.32 3.08 -25.02
C ASN A 79 -10.66 1.67 -25.54
N LEU A 80 -10.16 0.60 -24.91
CA LEU A 80 -10.52 -0.78 -25.26
C LEU A 80 -11.96 -1.12 -24.82
N GLY A 81 -12.54 -0.36 -23.90
CA GLY A 81 -13.94 -0.50 -23.51
C GLY A 81 -14.27 -1.91 -23.01
N ASP A 82 -15.29 -2.53 -23.59
CA ASP A 82 -15.81 -3.84 -23.18
C ASP A 82 -15.12 -5.03 -23.84
N ASP A 83 -14.22 -4.78 -24.80
CA ASP A 83 -13.38 -5.83 -25.39
C ASP A 83 -12.16 -6.17 -24.51
N LEU A 84 -11.94 -5.42 -23.44
CA LEU A 84 -10.91 -5.70 -22.44
C LEU A 84 -11.34 -6.89 -21.55
N ASP A 85 -10.82 -8.08 -21.87
CA ASP A 85 -10.89 -9.28 -21.04
C ASP A 85 -9.51 -9.95 -21.06
N ILE A 86 -8.75 -9.73 -19.99
CA ILE A 86 -7.37 -10.21 -19.82
C ILE A 86 -7.27 -10.98 -18.51
N THR A 87 -6.61 -12.13 -18.53
CA THR A 87 -6.18 -12.86 -17.33
C THR A 87 -4.68 -13.07 -17.38
N ILE A 88 -3.98 -12.63 -16.33
CA ILE A 88 -2.54 -12.77 -16.15
C ILE A 88 -2.31 -13.91 -15.16
N TYR A 89 -1.70 -14.99 -15.62
CA TYR A 89 -1.34 -16.13 -14.78
C TYR A 89 0.13 -16.09 -14.40
N PHE A 90 0.39 -15.99 -13.10
CA PHE A 90 1.70 -16.26 -12.50
C PHE A 90 1.76 -17.74 -12.13
N LEU A 91 2.82 -18.43 -12.53
CA LEU A 91 2.88 -19.90 -12.52
C LEU A 91 3.45 -20.49 -11.22
N SER A 92 3.37 -19.74 -10.13
CA SER A 92 3.83 -20.11 -8.80
C SER A 92 2.97 -19.44 -7.74
N ASP A 93 3.19 -19.79 -6.47
CA ASP A 93 2.58 -19.08 -5.35
C ASP A 93 3.15 -17.64 -5.25
N ARG A 94 2.32 -16.66 -4.88
CA ARG A 94 2.65 -15.22 -4.89
C ARG A 94 3.85 -14.86 -4.00
N ASP A 95 4.02 -15.58 -2.90
CA ASP A 95 5.12 -15.42 -1.95
C ASP A 95 6.50 -15.73 -2.58
N LEU A 96 6.56 -16.63 -3.55
CA LEU A 96 7.80 -17.00 -4.22
C LEU A 96 8.34 -15.88 -5.14
N TYR A 97 7.46 -15.01 -5.66
CA TYR A 97 7.86 -13.82 -6.41
C TYR A 97 8.29 -12.65 -5.51
N ALA A 98 8.03 -12.71 -4.20
CA ALA A 98 8.47 -11.67 -3.28
C ALA A 98 9.97 -11.74 -2.94
N ALA A 99 10.65 -12.83 -3.31
CA ALA A 99 12.06 -13.03 -3.05
C ALA A 99 12.98 -12.17 -3.94
N ASP A 100 12.51 -11.81 -5.13
CA ASP A 100 13.24 -10.96 -6.08
C ASP A 100 12.48 -9.65 -6.33
N LYS A 101 13.21 -8.54 -6.36
CA LYS A 101 12.60 -7.21 -6.47
C LYS A 101 11.95 -6.96 -7.82
N TYR A 102 12.53 -7.48 -8.90
CA TYR A 102 11.98 -7.30 -10.24
C TYR A 102 10.69 -8.10 -10.40
N THR A 103 10.68 -9.36 -9.99
CA THR A 103 9.47 -10.19 -10.06
C THR A 103 8.37 -9.70 -9.13
N LEU A 104 8.71 -9.17 -7.94
CA LEU A 104 7.76 -8.51 -7.05
C LEU A 104 7.13 -7.28 -7.71
N MET A 105 7.94 -6.45 -8.36
CA MET A 105 7.46 -5.27 -9.10
C MET A 105 6.49 -5.63 -10.21
N VAL A 106 6.77 -6.69 -10.98
CA VAL A 106 5.88 -7.16 -12.03
C VAL A 106 4.56 -7.69 -11.45
N CYS A 107 4.61 -8.42 -10.32
CA CYS A 107 3.41 -8.89 -9.63
C CYS A 107 2.54 -7.73 -9.13
N GLU A 108 3.14 -6.79 -8.40
CA GLU A 108 2.41 -5.65 -7.82
C GLU A 108 1.81 -4.74 -8.91
N LEU A 109 2.52 -4.55 -10.04
CA LEU A 109 1.98 -3.80 -11.16
C LEU A 109 0.79 -4.53 -11.79
N ALA A 110 0.85 -5.85 -11.98
CA ALA A 110 -0.27 -6.64 -12.48
C ALA A 110 -1.48 -6.58 -11.53
N GLU A 111 -1.26 -6.70 -10.22
CA GLU A 111 -2.29 -6.55 -9.19
C GLU A 111 -2.94 -5.15 -9.23
N GLU A 112 -2.16 -4.10 -9.50
CA GLU A 112 -2.69 -2.73 -9.67
C GLU A 112 -3.56 -2.61 -10.94
N TYR A 113 -3.24 -3.31 -12.03
CA TYR A 113 -4.11 -3.38 -13.22
C TYR A 113 -5.46 -4.04 -12.89
N GLU A 114 -5.47 -5.18 -12.19
CA GLU A 114 -6.70 -5.84 -11.76
C GLU A 114 -7.55 -4.92 -10.86
N LYS A 115 -6.90 -4.21 -9.95
CA LYS A 115 -7.58 -3.26 -9.05
C LYS A 115 -8.21 -2.09 -9.79
N LEU A 116 -7.55 -1.56 -10.82
CA LEU A 116 -8.08 -0.44 -11.63
C LEU A 116 -9.15 -0.88 -12.62
N TYR A 117 -9.10 -2.13 -13.08
CA TYR A 117 -10.00 -2.67 -14.10
C TYR A 117 -10.75 -3.93 -13.59
N PRO A 118 -11.52 -3.82 -12.50
CA PRO A 118 -12.16 -4.97 -11.88
C PRO A 118 -13.11 -5.67 -12.85
N GLY A 119 -12.98 -6.99 -12.96
CA GLY A 119 -13.77 -7.83 -13.86
C GLY A 119 -13.28 -7.86 -15.31
N LYS A 120 -12.44 -6.90 -15.73
CA LYS A 120 -11.85 -6.81 -17.08
C LYS A 120 -10.41 -7.33 -17.13
N ILE A 121 -9.63 -7.05 -16.09
CA ILE A 121 -8.30 -7.64 -15.90
C ILE A 121 -8.33 -8.49 -14.62
N ARG A 122 -7.82 -9.71 -14.71
CA ARG A 122 -7.72 -10.65 -13.59
C ARG A 122 -6.29 -11.11 -13.41
N VAL A 123 -5.84 -11.24 -12.17
CA VAL A 123 -4.53 -11.82 -11.84
C VAL A 123 -4.75 -13.11 -11.07
N GLU A 124 -4.13 -14.19 -11.54
CA GLU A 124 -4.25 -15.51 -10.93
C GLU A 124 -2.88 -16.14 -10.68
N TYR A 125 -2.69 -16.68 -9.49
CA TYR A 125 -1.52 -17.46 -9.13
C TYR A 125 -1.85 -18.95 -9.24
N LYS A 126 -1.19 -19.65 -10.16
CA LYS A 126 -1.38 -21.09 -10.43
C LYS A 126 -0.07 -21.82 -10.22
N ASN A 127 0.06 -22.54 -9.12
CA ASN A 127 1.26 -23.33 -8.86
C ASN A 127 1.31 -24.56 -9.77
N ILE A 128 2.11 -24.47 -10.85
CA ILE A 128 2.20 -25.53 -11.87
C ILE A 128 3.00 -26.76 -11.41
N VAL A 129 3.73 -26.66 -10.30
CA VAL A 129 4.38 -27.81 -9.66
C VAL A 129 3.32 -28.69 -8.99
N ARG A 130 2.27 -28.07 -8.43
CA ARG A 130 1.13 -28.78 -7.83
C ARG A 130 0.08 -29.17 -8.87
N ASP A 131 -0.15 -28.32 -9.87
CA ASP A 131 -1.08 -28.59 -10.98
C ASP A 131 -0.40 -28.41 -12.35
N PRO A 132 0.37 -29.41 -12.81
CA PRO A 132 1.04 -29.35 -14.11
C PRO A 132 0.08 -29.47 -15.29
N SER A 133 -1.19 -29.80 -15.05
CA SER A 133 -2.18 -29.93 -16.13
C SER A 133 -2.61 -28.58 -16.68
N PHE A 134 -2.57 -27.54 -15.84
CA PHE A 134 -2.93 -26.16 -16.18
C PHE A 134 -2.21 -25.63 -17.42
N VAL A 135 -0.90 -25.89 -17.54
CA VAL A 135 -0.08 -25.30 -18.63
C VAL A 135 -0.19 -26.05 -19.95
N LYS A 136 -0.82 -27.23 -19.98
CA LYS A 136 -0.88 -28.07 -21.19
C LYS A 136 -1.58 -27.39 -22.37
N GLU A 137 -2.56 -26.53 -22.08
CA GLU A 137 -3.29 -25.79 -23.12
C GLU A 137 -2.45 -24.69 -23.78
N TYR A 138 -1.28 -24.37 -23.23
CA TYR A 138 -0.40 -23.30 -23.69
C TYR A 138 0.87 -23.81 -24.39
N TYR A 139 1.04 -25.13 -24.52
CA TYR A 139 2.11 -25.69 -25.33
C TYR A 139 1.82 -25.52 -26.82
N ASP A 140 2.85 -25.19 -27.60
CA ASP A 140 2.79 -25.14 -29.06
C ASP A 140 4.01 -25.86 -29.68
N GLU A 141 4.13 -25.82 -31.02
CA GLU A 141 5.21 -26.49 -31.75
C GLU A 141 6.62 -26.01 -31.33
N THR A 142 6.72 -24.79 -30.79
CA THR A 142 7.97 -24.14 -30.38
C THR A 142 8.14 -24.07 -28.87
N LEU A 143 7.04 -23.97 -28.12
CA LEU A 143 7.01 -23.85 -26.67
C LEU A 143 6.64 -25.19 -26.04
N THR A 144 7.66 -26.01 -25.80
CA THR A 144 7.49 -27.37 -25.25
C THR A 144 7.74 -27.45 -23.74
N ALA A 145 8.21 -26.36 -23.13
CA ALA A 145 8.45 -26.27 -21.69
C ALA A 145 7.98 -24.92 -21.15
N ILE A 146 7.20 -24.97 -20.07
CA ILE A 146 6.73 -23.81 -19.31
C ILE A 146 7.14 -24.02 -17.86
N ASN A 147 7.79 -23.01 -17.28
CA ASN A 147 8.38 -23.03 -15.95
C ASN A 147 7.74 -21.98 -15.03
N PRO A 148 7.96 -22.04 -13.70
CA PRO A 148 7.42 -21.04 -12.77
C PRO A 148 7.89 -19.59 -13.03
N SER A 149 9.00 -19.39 -13.74
CA SER A 149 9.47 -18.08 -14.21
C SER A 149 8.71 -17.56 -15.41
N ASN A 150 7.84 -18.35 -16.04
CA ASN A 150 6.97 -17.88 -17.11
C ASN A 150 5.72 -17.22 -16.55
N VAL A 151 5.17 -16.29 -17.34
CA VAL A 151 3.89 -15.63 -17.11
C VAL A 151 3.04 -15.79 -18.35
N ILE A 152 1.77 -16.12 -18.15
CA ILE A 152 0.82 -16.29 -19.25
C ILE A 152 -0.16 -15.13 -19.25
N ILE A 153 -0.23 -14.40 -20.37
CA ILE A 153 -1.21 -13.34 -20.59
C ILE A 153 -2.26 -13.90 -21.55
N LYS A 154 -3.44 -14.21 -21.03
CA LYS A 154 -4.58 -14.73 -21.78
C LYS A 154 -5.57 -13.60 -22.06
N GLY A 155 -5.78 -13.29 -23.34
CA GLY A 155 -6.91 -12.48 -23.78
C GLY A 155 -8.02 -13.34 -24.38
N LYS A 156 -9.08 -12.67 -24.86
CA LYS A 156 -10.26 -13.31 -25.47
C LYS A 156 -9.95 -14.30 -26.60
N TYR A 157 -8.95 -14.00 -27.44
CA TYR A 157 -8.64 -14.80 -28.64
C TYR A 157 -7.26 -15.45 -28.62
N HIS A 158 -6.32 -14.91 -27.84
CA HIS A 158 -4.93 -15.34 -27.86
C HIS A 158 -4.35 -15.36 -26.46
N ALA A 159 -3.45 -16.31 -26.23
CA ALA A 159 -2.57 -16.31 -25.07
C ALA A 159 -1.13 -16.06 -25.52
N ARG A 160 -0.36 -15.38 -24.68
CA ARG A 160 1.09 -15.22 -24.85
C ARG A 160 1.78 -15.71 -23.60
N VAL A 161 2.86 -16.46 -23.77
CA VAL A 161 3.74 -16.88 -22.69
C VAL A 161 5.00 -16.02 -22.76
N LEU A 162 5.34 -15.37 -21.65
CA LEU A 162 6.52 -14.53 -21.49
C LEU A 162 7.41 -15.13 -20.40
N THR A 163 8.68 -14.74 -20.38
CA THR A 163 9.64 -15.13 -19.33
C THR A 163 9.92 -13.93 -18.44
N LEU A 164 9.89 -14.13 -17.13
CA LEU A 164 10.43 -13.21 -16.15
C LEU A 164 11.93 -13.44 -16.07
N ASP A 165 12.69 -12.67 -16.85
CA ASP A 165 14.14 -12.62 -16.77
C ASP A 165 14.52 -11.69 -15.61
N ALA A 166 14.70 -12.27 -14.42
CA ALA A 166 15.24 -11.59 -13.24
C ALA A 166 16.77 -11.53 -13.28
#